data_AF-A0A418RMW2-F1
#
_entry.id   AF-A0A418RMW2-F1
#
_cell.length_a   1.000
_cell.length_b   1.000
_cell.length_c   1.000
_cell.angle_alpha   90.00
_cell.angle_beta   90.00
_cell.angle_gamma   90.00
#
_symmetry.space_group_name_H-M   'P 1'
#
loop_
_entity.id
_entity.type
_entity.pdbx_description
1 polymer ?
#
loop_
_entity_poly.entity_id
_entity_poly.type
_entity_poly.pdbx_seq_one_letter_code
_entity_poly.pdbx_strand_id
1 'polypeptide(L)'
;MINAIDPLKPVYAYQFPYWKWPIVRQCFPDSKVIFVEKVTAVAEGAYIVLWGMKPLPDGLPAMVSVLRIEDGFIRSVGLGADLIKPLSWVMDEQGIYYDATRPSDLETLCLNTQFDDRLLERAAALRLKIVASNLTKYNVGVKQWQRPKHVSNVILVPGQVESDASLAYGAPVERTNMGLLRAVRSANPETYIVYKPHPDVLARLRIAGQDEDSASRWCDEVITDVGMGDLLTQVDEVHVLTSLTGFEALLRQKSVTCYGQPFYSGWGLTHDLTTNTRRSRCLTLNQLVAVALIKYPLYLSREGKHLITPEQALDEMLSWQRTVKVGTPWWREMCRFFIRRIAGVK
;
A
#
# COMPACT_ATOMS: atom_id res chain seq x y z
N MET A 1 13.97 1.01 -15.59
CA MET A 1 12.52 0.96 -15.36
C MET A 1 12.00 -0.19 -16.19
N ILE A 2 11.24 -1.14 -15.62
CA ILE A 2 10.76 -2.30 -16.39
C ILE A 2 9.73 -1.86 -17.43
N ASN A 3 8.97 -0.81 -17.19
CA ASN A 3 7.82 -0.50 -18.04
C ASN A 3 8.11 0.74 -18.88
N ALA A 4 9.10 0.63 -19.78
CA ALA A 4 9.19 1.58 -20.88
C ALA A 4 8.05 1.25 -21.86
N ILE A 5 6.89 1.87 -21.65
CA ILE A 5 5.82 1.78 -22.62
C ILE A 5 6.28 2.41 -23.93
N ASP A 6 5.91 1.78 -25.05
CA ASP A 6 6.14 2.35 -26.37
C ASP A 6 5.32 3.64 -26.51
N PRO A 7 5.96 4.83 -26.58
CA PRO A 7 5.25 6.10 -26.63
C PRO A 7 4.43 6.27 -27.92
N LEU A 8 4.72 5.48 -28.95
CA LEU A 8 3.98 5.50 -30.22
C LEU A 8 2.64 4.77 -30.12
N LYS A 9 2.46 3.88 -29.13
CA LYS A 9 1.20 3.18 -28.92
C LYS A 9 0.22 4.03 -28.11
N PRO A 10 -1.05 4.15 -28.53
CA PRO A 10 -2.05 4.86 -27.75
C PRO A 10 -2.33 4.14 -26.42
N VAL A 11 -2.56 4.91 -25.37
CA VAL A 11 -2.86 4.41 -24.02
C VAL A 11 -4.32 4.69 -23.70
N TYR A 12 -5.13 3.64 -23.53
CA TYR A 12 -6.55 3.74 -23.21
C TYR A 12 -6.81 3.49 -21.72
N ALA A 13 -7.14 4.54 -20.97
CA ALA A 13 -7.53 4.44 -19.57
C ALA A 13 -9.01 4.07 -19.46
N TYR A 14 -9.28 2.82 -19.07
CA TYR A 14 -10.62 2.25 -19.10
C TYR A 14 -11.40 2.54 -17.80
N GLN A 15 -12.50 3.28 -17.94
CA GLN A 15 -13.48 3.56 -16.88
C GLN A 15 -12.83 4.10 -15.59
N PHE A 16 -11.93 5.06 -15.74
CA PHE A 16 -11.34 5.80 -14.62
C PHE A 16 -12.24 6.96 -14.22
N PRO A 17 -12.45 7.20 -12.91
CA PRO A 17 -13.20 8.37 -12.47
C PRO A 17 -12.45 9.65 -12.83
N TYR A 18 -13.19 10.71 -13.20
CA TYR A 18 -12.63 11.96 -13.75
C TYR A 18 -11.51 12.57 -12.90
N TRP A 19 -11.61 12.48 -11.57
CA TRP A 19 -10.64 13.05 -10.65
C TRP A 19 -9.27 12.35 -10.69
N LYS A 20 -9.20 11.09 -11.17
CA LYS A 20 -7.94 10.38 -11.40
C LYS A 20 -7.28 10.73 -12.72
N TRP A 21 -8.01 11.34 -13.67
CA TRP A 21 -7.49 11.57 -15.02
C TRP A 21 -6.19 12.38 -15.06
N PRO A 22 -6.03 13.49 -14.30
CA PRO A 22 -4.76 14.22 -14.28
C PRO A 22 -3.60 13.37 -13.79
N ILE A 23 -3.85 12.44 -12.87
CA ILE A 23 -2.82 11.59 -12.26
C ILE A 23 -2.43 10.47 -13.22
N VAL A 24 -3.41 9.80 -13.84
CA VAL A 24 -3.16 8.77 -14.87
C VAL A 24 -2.35 9.35 -16.03
N ARG A 25 -2.65 10.58 -16.48
CA ARG A 25 -1.83 11.25 -17.50
C ARG A 25 -0.38 11.43 -17.08
N GLN A 26 -0.10 11.67 -15.81
CA GLN A 26 1.28 11.82 -15.32
C GLN A 26 2.04 10.50 -15.22
N CYS A 27 1.36 9.37 -15.09
CA CYS A 27 2.01 8.05 -15.20
C CYS A 27 2.57 7.80 -16.61
N PHE A 28 2.09 8.54 -17.61
CA PHE A 28 2.39 8.37 -19.03
C PHE A 28 2.81 9.70 -19.67
N PRO A 29 3.92 10.33 -19.23
CA PRO A 29 4.30 11.68 -19.65
C PRO A 29 4.53 11.79 -21.17
N ASP A 30 5.01 10.71 -21.79
CA ASP A 30 5.39 10.66 -23.20
C ASP A 30 4.33 10.00 -24.10
N SER A 31 3.13 9.74 -23.57
CA SER A 31 2.08 9.03 -24.31
C SER A 31 0.75 9.77 -24.32
N LYS A 32 0.00 9.61 -25.42
CA LYS A 32 -1.36 10.11 -25.51
C LYS A 32 -2.31 9.19 -24.75
N VAL A 33 -2.77 9.66 -23.58
CA VAL A 33 -3.78 8.96 -22.77
C VAL A 33 -5.20 9.35 -23.18
N ILE A 34 -5.99 8.35 -23.56
CA ILE A 34 -7.39 8.45 -23.98
C ILE A 34 -8.27 7.76 -22.92
N PHE A 35 -9.22 8.49 -22.34
CA PHE A 35 -10.14 7.93 -21.34
C PHE A 35 -11.39 7.38 -22.04
N VAL A 36 -11.74 6.13 -21.76
CA VAL A 36 -12.84 5.43 -22.45
C VAL A 36 -13.74 4.69 -21.48
N GLU A 37 -15.06 4.74 -21.73
CA GLU A 37 -16.06 3.99 -20.96
C GLU A 37 -16.38 2.62 -21.56
N LYS A 38 -16.21 2.50 -22.89
CA LYS A 38 -16.53 1.29 -23.67
C LYS A 38 -15.25 0.74 -24.31
N VAL A 39 -15.06 -0.57 -24.20
CA VAL A 39 -13.93 -1.29 -24.78
C VAL A 39 -13.85 -1.16 -26.31
N THR A 40 -14.97 -0.96 -26.98
CA THR A 40 -15.05 -0.75 -28.44
C THR A 40 -14.31 0.49 -28.94
N ALA A 41 -13.91 1.39 -28.05
CA ALA A 41 -13.09 2.57 -28.39
C ALA A 41 -11.58 2.29 -28.35
N VAL A 42 -11.16 1.14 -27.79
CA VAL A 42 -9.76 0.71 -27.74
C VAL A 42 -9.34 0.25 -29.13
N ALA A 43 -8.18 0.69 -29.59
CA ALA A 43 -7.62 0.29 -30.88
C ALA A 43 -6.79 -1.00 -30.76
N GLU A 44 -6.65 -1.71 -31.88
CA GLU A 44 -5.73 -2.84 -32.01
C GLU A 44 -4.28 -2.41 -31.74
N GLY A 45 -3.50 -3.28 -31.09
CA GLY A 45 -2.08 -3.00 -30.80
C GLY A 45 -1.83 -1.94 -29.71
N ALA A 46 -2.88 -1.42 -29.07
CA ALA A 46 -2.80 -0.38 -28.06
C ALA A 46 -2.48 -0.91 -26.65
N TYR A 47 -2.26 0.00 -25.69
CA TYR A 47 -2.31 -0.33 -24.27
C TYR A 47 -3.71 -0.06 -23.72
N ILE A 48 -4.24 -0.97 -22.90
CA ILE A 48 -5.38 -0.71 -22.02
C ILE A 48 -4.92 -0.65 -20.57
N VAL A 49 -5.32 0.41 -19.86
CA VAL A 49 -4.97 0.64 -18.46
C VAL A 49 -6.20 0.42 -17.59
N LEU A 50 -6.02 -0.38 -16.54
CA LEU A 50 -7.03 -0.75 -15.57
C LEU A 50 -6.58 -0.34 -14.16
N TRP A 51 -7.53 0.00 -13.29
CA TRP A 51 -7.25 0.22 -11.87
C TRP A 51 -7.29 -1.10 -11.10
N GLY A 52 -6.21 -1.46 -10.42
CA GLY A 52 -6.11 -2.65 -9.58
C GLY A 52 -6.62 -3.92 -10.27
N MET A 53 -7.46 -4.70 -9.58
CA MET A 53 -8.07 -5.95 -10.07
C MET A 53 -9.39 -5.74 -10.82
N LYS A 54 -9.60 -4.57 -11.45
CA LYS A 54 -10.74 -4.39 -12.35
C LYS A 54 -10.76 -5.51 -13.42
N PRO A 55 -11.91 -6.17 -13.65
CA PRO A 55 -12.00 -7.21 -14.67
C PRO A 55 -11.60 -6.67 -16.05
N LEU A 56 -10.94 -7.52 -16.81
CA LEU A 56 -10.64 -7.23 -18.20
C LEU A 56 -11.97 -7.21 -18.97
N PRO A 57 -12.26 -6.18 -19.79
CA PRO A 57 -13.50 -6.16 -20.56
C PRO A 57 -13.48 -7.22 -21.66
N ASP A 58 -14.63 -7.83 -21.92
CA ASP A 58 -14.83 -8.72 -23.07
C ASP A 58 -14.71 -7.93 -24.39
N GLY A 59 -14.34 -8.60 -25.48
CA GLY A 59 -14.29 -7.98 -26.80
C GLY A 59 -13.11 -7.01 -27.02
N LEU A 60 -12.00 -7.21 -26.30
CA LEU A 60 -10.77 -6.50 -26.58
C LEU A 60 -10.26 -6.80 -28.00
N PRO A 61 -9.80 -5.79 -28.74
CA PRO A 61 -9.10 -5.98 -30.01
C PRO A 61 -7.85 -6.86 -29.86
N ALA A 62 -7.36 -7.37 -30.98
CA ALA A 62 -6.12 -8.13 -31.01
C ALA A 62 -4.91 -7.30 -30.55
N MET A 63 -3.87 -7.98 -30.05
CA MET A 63 -2.58 -7.38 -29.69
C MET A 63 -2.64 -6.23 -28.66
N VAL A 64 -3.71 -6.14 -27.87
CA VAL A 64 -3.80 -5.17 -26.78
C VAL A 64 -2.97 -5.63 -25.58
N SER A 65 -2.06 -4.77 -25.12
CA SER A 65 -1.28 -4.97 -23.90
C SER A 65 -2.06 -4.43 -22.69
N VAL A 66 -2.11 -5.20 -21.60
CA VAL A 66 -2.84 -4.83 -20.38
C VAL A 66 -1.89 -4.27 -19.34
N LEU A 67 -2.22 -3.11 -18.81
CA LEU A 67 -1.51 -2.47 -17.69
C LEU A 67 -2.46 -2.32 -16.51
N ARG A 68 -2.06 -2.79 -15.33
CA ARG A 68 -2.77 -2.54 -14.08
C ARG A 68 -2.01 -1.48 -13.28
N ILE A 69 -2.71 -0.42 -12.88
CA ILE A 69 -2.15 0.63 -12.04
C ILE A 69 -2.85 0.66 -10.68
N GLU A 70 -2.09 1.01 -9.65
CA GLU A 70 -2.59 1.15 -8.27
C GLU A 70 -1.79 2.22 -7.51
N ASP A 71 -2.27 2.64 -6.35
CA ASP A 71 -1.48 3.41 -5.40
C ASP A 71 -0.19 2.64 -5.03
N GLY A 72 0.94 3.33 -5.02
CA GLY A 72 2.21 2.81 -4.57
C GLY A 72 2.37 2.83 -3.04
N PHE A 73 3.54 2.42 -2.57
CA PHE A 73 3.76 2.13 -1.15
C PHE A 73 4.04 3.38 -0.30
N ILE A 74 4.60 4.43 -0.91
CA ILE A 74 4.83 5.73 -0.24
C ILE A 74 3.76 6.69 -0.72
N ARG A 75 2.68 6.83 0.06
CA ARG A 75 1.46 7.50 -0.43
C ARG A 75 1.46 9.01 -0.14
N SER A 76 1.39 9.40 1.12
CA SER A 76 1.06 10.78 1.49
C SER A 76 1.28 11.10 2.96
N VAL A 77 1.22 12.40 3.27
CA VAL A 77 1.09 12.95 4.63
C VAL A 77 -0.40 13.03 4.95
N GLY A 78 -0.92 12.24 5.90
CA GLY A 78 -2.35 12.28 6.28
C GLY A 78 -3.20 11.19 5.60
N LEU A 79 -4.53 11.21 5.81
CA LEU A 79 -5.43 10.20 5.24
C LEU A 79 -5.62 10.41 3.74
N GLY A 80 -5.94 9.32 3.03
CA GLY A 80 -6.54 9.42 1.70
C GLY A 80 -7.84 10.26 1.67
N ALA A 81 -8.50 10.39 2.82
CA ALA A 81 -9.69 11.23 3.02
C ALA A 81 -9.41 12.75 2.92
N ASP A 82 -8.15 13.19 2.95
CA ASP A 82 -7.76 14.60 2.80
C ASP A 82 -7.52 15.02 1.33
N LEU A 83 -7.97 14.21 0.35
CA LEU A 83 -7.82 14.45 -1.10
C LEU A 83 -6.36 14.66 -1.54
N ILE A 84 -5.45 13.98 -0.89
CA ILE A 84 -4.02 14.16 -1.11
C ILE A 84 -3.59 13.28 -2.28
N LYS A 85 -3.08 13.92 -3.34
CA LYS A 85 -2.53 13.24 -4.51
C LYS A 85 -1.43 12.26 -4.07
N PRO A 86 -1.60 10.95 -4.29
CA PRO A 86 -0.57 9.96 -3.98
C PRO A 86 0.63 10.20 -4.90
N LEU A 87 1.83 10.25 -4.32
CA LEU A 87 3.06 10.52 -5.07
C LEU A 87 3.67 9.26 -5.66
N SER A 88 3.36 8.10 -5.10
CA SER A 88 3.80 6.80 -5.61
C SER A 88 2.64 6.08 -6.27
N TRP A 89 2.88 5.57 -7.47
CA TRP A 89 1.96 4.74 -8.25
C TRP A 89 2.71 3.52 -8.73
N VAL A 90 2.01 2.41 -8.90
CA VAL A 90 2.58 1.22 -9.53
C VAL A 90 1.94 1.00 -10.88
N MET A 91 2.69 0.34 -11.76
CA MET A 91 2.23 -0.10 -13.06
C MET A 91 2.74 -1.51 -13.25
N ASP A 92 1.85 -2.43 -13.62
CA ASP A 92 2.13 -3.86 -13.67
C ASP A 92 1.49 -4.48 -14.91
N GLU A 93 2.29 -5.16 -15.72
CA GLU A 93 1.87 -5.78 -16.98
C GLU A 93 1.46 -7.25 -16.78
N GLN A 94 1.97 -7.90 -15.74
CA GLN A 94 1.73 -9.33 -15.47
C GLN A 94 0.55 -9.57 -14.53
N GLY A 95 0.35 -8.67 -13.57
CA GLY A 95 -0.63 -8.83 -12.49
C GLY A 95 -0.74 -7.56 -11.66
N ILE A 96 -0.65 -7.70 -10.34
CA ILE A 96 -0.55 -6.56 -9.42
C ILE A 96 0.06 -7.06 -8.11
N TYR A 97 0.84 -6.24 -7.41
CA TYR A 97 1.66 -6.67 -6.26
C TYR A 97 0.93 -7.43 -5.14
N TYR A 98 -0.35 -7.16 -4.93
CA TYR A 98 -1.14 -7.79 -3.87
C TYR A 98 -1.86 -9.07 -4.30
N ASP A 99 -1.84 -9.41 -5.60
CA ASP A 99 -2.41 -10.66 -6.11
C ASP A 99 -1.39 -11.79 -5.97
N ALA A 100 -1.60 -12.65 -4.97
CA ALA A 100 -0.76 -13.82 -4.75
C ALA A 100 -1.20 -15.04 -5.58
N THR A 101 -2.26 -14.95 -6.39
CA THR A 101 -2.75 -16.07 -7.21
C THR A 101 -1.99 -16.22 -8.52
N ARG A 102 -1.26 -15.19 -8.95
CA ARG A 102 -0.47 -15.17 -10.19
C ARG A 102 0.84 -14.37 -10.02
N PRO A 103 1.78 -14.44 -10.97
CA PRO A 103 2.95 -13.57 -10.98
C PRO A 103 2.60 -12.08 -11.14
N SER A 104 3.49 -11.22 -10.64
CA SER A 104 3.45 -9.76 -10.86
C SER A 104 4.82 -9.29 -11.33
N ASP A 105 4.89 -8.07 -11.89
CA ASP A 105 6.18 -7.45 -12.22
C ASP A 105 7.04 -7.26 -10.97
N LEU A 106 6.42 -6.99 -9.83
CA LEU A 106 7.13 -6.90 -8.55
C LEU A 106 7.74 -8.25 -8.14
N GLU A 107 7.00 -9.35 -8.26
CA GLU A 107 7.50 -10.71 -7.98
C GLU A 107 8.66 -11.05 -8.93
N THR A 108 8.52 -10.70 -10.21
CA THR A 108 9.56 -10.86 -11.24
C THR A 108 10.82 -10.05 -10.91
N LEU A 109 10.66 -8.81 -10.45
CA LEU A 109 11.77 -7.96 -9.99
C LEU A 109 12.48 -8.59 -8.80
N CYS A 110 11.74 -9.08 -7.81
CA CYS A 110 12.31 -9.74 -6.64
C CYS A 110 13.12 -10.98 -7.04
N LEU A 111 12.60 -11.80 -7.96
CA LEU A 111 13.29 -13.00 -8.43
C LEU A 111 14.56 -12.68 -9.23
N ASN A 112 14.49 -11.73 -10.16
CA ASN A 112 15.46 -11.61 -11.25
C ASN A 112 16.42 -10.42 -11.13
N THR A 113 16.17 -9.47 -10.22
CA THR A 113 17.05 -8.30 -10.07
C THR A 113 18.44 -8.72 -9.60
N GLN A 114 19.46 -8.27 -10.33
CA GLN A 114 20.83 -8.22 -9.85
C GLN A 114 21.03 -6.94 -9.05
N PHE A 115 21.61 -7.07 -7.86
CA PHE A 115 21.77 -5.96 -6.92
C PHE A 115 23.24 -5.59 -6.82
N ASP A 116 23.61 -4.45 -7.40
CA ASP A 116 24.93 -3.85 -7.20
C ASP A 116 24.98 -3.05 -5.88
N ASP A 117 26.20 -2.79 -5.40
CA ASP A 117 26.42 -2.10 -4.13
C ASP A 117 25.78 -0.70 -4.12
N ARG A 118 25.86 0.02 -5.25
CA ARG A 118 25.27 1.36 -5.39
C ARG A 118 23.75 1.35 -5.18
N LEU A 119 23.06 0.37 -5.75
CA LEU A 119 21.61 0.21 -5.59
C LEU A 119 21.27 -0.16 -4.15
N LEU A 120 22.07 -1.01 -3.50
CA LEU A 120 21.85 -1.41 -2.10
C LEU A 120 22.11 -0.26 -1.12
N GLU A 121 23.16 0.54 -1.35
CA GLU A 121 23.45 1.77 -0.60
C GLU A 121 22.31 2.77 -0.75
N ARG A 122 21.84 2.99 -1.99
CA ARG A 122 20.70 3.87 -2.27
C ARG A 122 19.44 3.39 -1.54
N ALA A 123 19.14 2.10 -1.58
CA ALA A 123 18.00 1.51 -0.88
C ALA A 123 18.10 1.64 0.65
N ALA A 124 19.29 1.42 1.21
CA ALA A 124 19.55 1.59 2.63
C ALA A 124 19.34 3.06 3.07
N ALA A 125 19.90 4.02 2.33
CA ALA A 125 19.74 5.44 2.60
C ALA A 125 18.28 5.88 2.51
N LEU A 126 17.55 5.44 1.48
CA LEU A 126 16.12 5.71 1.33
C LEU A 126 15.31 5.15 2.51
N ARG A 127 15.56 3.89 2.90
CA ARG A 127 14.91 3.26 4.06
C ARG A 127 15.13 4.06 5.33
N LEU A 128 16.39 4.41 5.63
CA LEU A 128 16.73 5.17 6.83
C LEU A 128 16.04 6.55 6.84
N LYS A 129 15.96 7.23 5.69
CA LYS A 129 15.26 8.51 5.56
C LYS A 129 13.75 8.38 5.78
N ILE A 130 13.12 7.32 5.26
CA ILE A 130 11.69 7.02 5.50
C ILE A 130 11.43 6.77 6.99
N VAL A 131 12.26 5.96 7.64
CA VAL A 131 12.12 5.65 9.07
C VAL A 131 12.34 6.90 9.93
N ALA A 132 13.40 7.66 9.67
CA ALA A 132 13.73 8.88 10.43
C ALA A 132 12.69 9.99 10.28
N SER A 133 11.99 10.04 9.15
CA SER A 133 10.88 10.99 8.94
C SER A 133 9.56 10.57 9.57
N ASN A 134 9.52 9.41 10.23
CA ASN A 134 8.33 8.81 10.82
C ASN A 134 7.13 8.72 9.86
N LEU A 135 7.40 8.55 8.57
CA LEU A 135 6.34 8.44 7.57
C LEU A 135 5.74 7.04 7.59
N THR A 136 4.41 7.01 7.54
CA THR A 136 3.59 5.83 7.26
C THR A 136 2.52 6.18 6.23
N LYS A 137 1.88 5.17 5.63
CA LYS A 137 0.79 5.34 4.64
C LYS A 137 -0.35 6.20 5.18
N TYR A 138 -0.61 6.11 6.49
CA TYR A 138 -1.62 6.90 7.20
C TYR A 138 -1.01 7.57 8.43
N ASN A 139 -0.61 8.84 8.30
CA ASN A 139 -0.12 9.63 9.44
C ASN A 139 -1.29 10.26 10.23
N VAL A 140 -2.13 9.41 10.83
CA VAL A 140 -3.23 9.86 11.70
C VAL A 140 -3.07 9.36 13.11
N GLY A 141 -3.45 10.23 14.05
CA GLY A 141 -3.32 10.01 15.48
C GLY A 141 -2.58 11.19 16.11
N VAL A 142 -3.10 11.65 17.23
CA VAL A 142 -2.53 12.77 18.00
C VAL A 142 -2.06 12.34 19.38
N LYS A 143 -2.43 11.12 19.79
CA LYS A 143 -2.06 10.57 21.10
C LYS A 143 -0.77 9.77 20.97
N GLN A 144 0.04 9.85 22.01
CA GLN A 144 1.14 8.92 22.21
C GLN A 144 0.62 7.73 23.01
N TRP A 145 0.85 6.53 22.50
CA TRP A 145 0.71 5.33 23.30
C TRP A 145 1.94 5.18 24.19
N GLN A 146 1.74 4.65 25.39
CA GLN A 146 2.84 4.24 26.26
C GLN A 146 2.70 2.75 26.51
N ARG A 147 3.73 2.01 26.10
CA ARG A 147 3.84 0.59 26.38
C ARG A 147 3.73 0.30 27.88
N PRO A 148 2.94 -0.70 28.31
CA PRO A 148 2.89 -1.12 29.71
C PRO A 148 4.28 -1.56 30.22
N LYS A 149 4.72 -1.00 31.36
CA LYS A 149 6.10 -1.18 31.89
C LYS A 149 6.49 -2.63 32.19
N HIS A 150 5.52 -3.50 32.47
CA HIS A 150 5.74 -4.89 32.87
C HIS A 150 5.69 -5.86 31.68
N VAL A 151 5.50 -5.36 30.46
CA VAL A 151 5.32 -6.18 29.25
C VAL A 151 6.61 -6.21 28.44
N SER A 152 7.23 -7.39 28.38
CA SER A 152 8.48 -7.63 27.65
C SER A 152 8.28 -7.92 26.16
N ASN A 153 7.11 -8.39 25.74
CA ASN A 153 6.77 -8.61 24.33
C ASN A 153 5.39 -8.04 23.98
N VAL A 154 5.31 -7.23 22.93
CA VAL A 154 4.06 -6.65 22.40
C VAL A 154 3.88 -7.00 20.94
N ILE A 155 2.74 -7.61 20.63
CA ILE A 155 2.28 -7.87 19.26
C ILE A 155 1.27 -6.81 18.85
N LEU A 156 1.51 -6.16 17.71
CA LEU A 156 0.53 -5.32 17.03
C LEU A 156 -0.24 -6.12 15.98
N VAL A 157 -1.55 -6.05 16.02
CA VAL A 157 -2.45 -6.56 14.97
C VAL A 157 -3.18 -5.37 14.33
N PRO A 158 -2.75 -4.92 13.13
CA PRO A 158 -3.44 -3.86 12.41
C PRO A 158 -4.66 -4.40 11.66
N GLY A 159 -5.82 -3.80 11.89
CA GLY A 159 -7.03 -4.08 11.12
C GLY A 159 -6.94 -3.60 9.67
N GLN A 160 -7.63 -4.29 8.78
CA GLN A 160 -7.75 -3.97 7.36
C GLN A 160 -9.23 -3.78 6.99
N VAL A 161 -9.51 -3.13 5.87
CA VAL A 161 -10.86 -3.13 5.32
C VAL A 161 -11.11 -4.51 4.72
N GLU A 162 -12.08 -5.28 5.23
CA GLU A 162 -12.30 -6.68 4.81
C GLU A 162 -12.67 -6.83 3.32
N SER A 163 -13.18 -5.77 2.69
CA SER A 163 -13.45 -5.71 1.25
C SER A 163 -12.24 -5.30 0.38
N ASP A 164 -11.06 -5.11 0.97
CA ASP A 164 -9.85 -4.76 0.24
C ASP A 164 -9.42 -5.91 -0.70
N ALA A 165 -9.07 -5.56 -1.94
CA ALA A 165 -8.64 -6.54 -2.95
C ALA A 165 -7.39 -7.33 -2.50
N SER A 166 -6.52 -6.74 -1.69
CA SER A 166 -5.36 -7.43 -1.13
C SER A 166 -5.73 -8.59 -0.20
N LEU A 167 -6.91 -8.59 0.42
CA LEU A 167 -7.40 -9.75 1.17
C LEU A 167 -8.00 -10.81 0.23
N ALA A 168 -8.80 -10.37 -0.75
CA ALA A 168 -9.43 -11.28 -1.72
C ALA A 168 -8.40 -12.10 -2.52
N TYR A 169 -7.29 -11.46 -2.91
CA TYR A 169 -6.26 -12.07 -3.76
C TYR A 169 -4.95 -12.41 -3.03
N GLY A 170 -4.78 -11.96 -1.78
CA GLY A 170 -3.58 -12.19 -1.00
C GLY A 170 -3.77 -13.01 0.27
N ALA A 171 -5.01 -13.30 0.70
CA ALA A 171 -5.27 -14.05 1.94
C ALA A 171 -6.11 -15.30 1.64
N PRO A 172 -5.48 -16.46 1.38
CA PRO A 172 -6.20 -17.65 0.92
C PRO A 172 -6.93 -18.42 2.02
N VAL A 173 -6.57 -18.24 3.30
CA VAL A 173 -7.12 -18.99 4.44
C VAL A 173 -8.10 -18.15 5.26
N GLU A 174 -7.62 -17.06 5.86
CA GLU A 174 -8.40 -16.14 6.69
C GLU A 174 -8.46 -14.77 6.02
N ARG A 175 -9.61 -14.09 6.11
CA ARG A 175 -9.85 -12.79 5.44
C ARG A 175 -10.52 -11.76 6.36
N THR A 176 -10.78 -12.11 7.61
CA THR A 176 -11.46 -11.26 8.58
C THR A 176 -10.49 -10.75 9.63
N ASN A 177 -10.75 -9.55 10.14
CA ASN A 177 -9.93 -8.96 11.20
C ASN A 177 -10.03 -9.77 12.49
N MET A 178 -11.24 -10.24 12.84
CA MET A 178 -11.46 -11.03 14.05
C MET A 178 -10.89 -12.45 13.92
N GLY A 179 -10.92 -13.03 12.72
CA GLY A 179 -10.25 -14.30 12.47
C GLY A 179 -8.74 -14.20 12.67
N LEU A 180 -8.10 -13.15 12.14
CA LEU A 180 -6.70 -12.85 12.42
C LEU A 180 -6.46 -12.70 13.93
N LEU A 181 -7.24 -11.86 14.60
CA LEU A 181 -7.03 -11.56 16.03
C LEU A 181 -7.18 -12.80 16.91
N ARG A 182 -8.16 -13.68 16.62
CA ARG A 182 -8.31 -14.99 17.26
C ARG A 182 -7.11 -15.89 17.04
N ALA A 183 -6.62 -15.97 15.80
CA ALA A 183 -5.47 -16.80 15.46
C ALA A 183 -4.20 -16.31 16.19
N VAL A 184 -3.97 -14.99 16.24
CA VAL A 184 -2.84 -14.39 16.96
C VAL A 184 -2.94 -14.67 18.46
N ARG A 185 -4.11 -14.47 19.09
CA ARG A 185 -4.31 -14.79 20.51
C ARG A 185 -4.11 -16.28 20.80
N SER A 186 -4.64 -17.15 19.95
CA SER A 186 -4.48 -18.60 20.12
C SER A 186 -3.02 -19.04 20.03
N ALA A 187 -2.23 -18.43 19.15
CA ALA A 187 -0.81 -18.73 18.99
C ALA A 187 0.05 -18.06 20.08
N ASN A 188 -0.42 -16.98 20.70
CA ASN A 188 0.32 -16.20 21.69
C ASN A 188 -0.55 -15.92 22.94
N PRO A 189 -0.89 -16.94 23.76
CA PRO A 189 -1.87 -16.79 24.84
C PRO A 189 -1.50 -15.71 25.88
N GLU A 190 -0.22 -15.67 26.26
CA GLU A 190 0.30 -14.81 27.33
C GLU A 190 0.94 -13.50 26.84
N THR A 191 1.00 -13.28 25.52
CA THR A 191 1.64 -12.07 24.97
C THR A 191 0.67 -10.90 24.99
N TYR A 192 1.18 -9.69 25.20
CA TYR A 192 0.37 -8.49 25.16
C TYR A 192 0.03 -8.13 23.70
N ILE A 193 -1.24 -8.20 23.35
CA ILE A 193 -1.75 -7.97 22.00
C ILE A 193 -2.46 -6.63 21.96
N VAL A 194 -2.01 -5.78 21.05
CA VAL A 194 -2.64 -4.51 20.70
C VAL A 194 -3.35 -4.66 19.37
N TYR A 195 -4.67 -4.44 19.33
CA TYR A 195 -5.42 -4.32 18.08
C TYR A 195 -5.55 -2.85 17.69
N LYS A 196 -5.20 -2.52 16.44
CA LYS A 196 -5.41 -1.18 15.88
C LYS A 196 -6.38 -1.25 14.70
N PRO A 197 -7.66 -0.88 14.87
CA PRO A 197 -8.64 -0.88 13.78
C PRO A 197 -8.20 0.01 12.61
N HIS A 198 -8.68 -0.31 11.40
CA HIS A 198 -8.34 0.46 10.20
C HIS A 198 -8.90 1.89 10.30
N PRO A 199 -8.13 2.95 9.98
CA PRO A 199 -8.58 4.34 10.13
C PRO A 199 -9.83 4.68 9.31
N ASP A 200 -9.97 4.11 8.11
CA ASP A 200 -11.16 4.35 7.27
C ASP A 200 -12.43 3.71 7.85
N VAL A 201 -12.33 2.64 8.64
CA VAL A 201 -13.45 2.03 9.37
C VAL A 201 -13.84 2.94 10.53
N LEU A 202 -12.86 3.40 11.32
CA LEU A 202 -13.08 4.36 12.42
C LEU A 202 -13.70 5.68 11.92
N ALA A 203 -13.29 6.15 10.76
CA ALA A 203 -13.84 7.35 10.12
C ALA A 203 -15.21 7.13 9.46
N ARG A 204 -15.76 5.90 9.51
CA ARG A 204 -17.01 5.49 8.84
C ARG A 204 -16.99 5.72 7.32
N LEU A 205 -15.81 5.71 6.72
CA LEU A 205 -15.62 5.77 5.26
C LEU A 205 -15.71 4.38 4.62
N ARG A 206 -15.57 3.32 5.43
CA ARG A 206 -15.73 1.92 5.05
C ARG A 206 -16.57 1.19 6.08
N ILE A 207 -17.23 0.12 5.64
CA ILE A 207 -18.02 -0.77 6.48
C ILE A 207 -17.04 -1.54 7.39
N ALA A 208 -17.37 -1.65 8.68
CA ALA A 208 -16.61 -2.47 9.61
C ALA A 208 -16.68 -3.94 9.22
N GLY A 209 -15.63 -4.69 9.52
CA GLY A 209 -15.61 -6.13 9.35
C GLY A 209 -16.58 -6.86 10.26
N GLN A 210 -16.66 -8.17 10.08
CA GLN A 210 -17.55 -9.02 10.88
C GLN A 210 -17.11 -9.04 12.35
N ASP A 211 -18.03 -8.66 13.25
CA ASP A 211 -17.86 -8.76 14.71
C ASP A 211 -16.67 -7.99 15.29
N GLU A 212 -16.23 -6.90 14.63
CA GLU A 212 -15.08 -6.11 15.11
C GLU A 212 -15.28 -5.47 16.50
N ASP A 213 -16.54 -5.25 16.91
CA ASP A 213 -16.87 -4.77 18.26
C ASP A 213 -16.46 -5.76 19.36
N SER A 214 -16.21 -7.03 19.00
CA SER A 214 -15.74 -8.07 19.92
C SER A 214 -14.22 -8.10 20.10
N ALA A 215 -13.46 -7.21 19.45
CA ALA A 215 -11.99 -7.26 19.44
C ALA A 215 -11.36 -7.34 20.83
N SER A 216 -11.94 -6.63 21.83
CA SER A 216 -11.50 -6.63 23.22
C SER A 216 -11.52 -7.99 23.92
N ARG A 217 -12.20 -8.99 23.34
CA ARG A 217 -12.18 -10.38 23.84
C ARG A 217 -10.89 -11.12 23.46
N TRP A 218 -10.17 -10.61 22.46
CA TRP A 218 -9.04 -11.32 21.84
C TRP A 218 -7.73 -10.54 21.96
N CYS A 219 -7.77 -9.26 22.29
CA CYS A 219 -6.59 -8.42 22.54
C CYS A 219 -6.62 -7.79 23.95
N ASP A 220 -5.46 -7.37 24.44
CA ASP A 220 -5.36 -6.67 25.73
C ASP A 220 -5.76 -5.19 25.60
N GLU A 221 -5.51 -4.57 24.44
CA GLU A 221 -5.84 -3.17 24.20
C GLU A 221 -6.28 -2.93 22.75
N VAL A 222 -7.33 -2.10 22.58
CA VAL A 222 -7.75 -1.58 21.27
C VAL A 222 -7.33 -0.11 21.16
N ILE A 223 -6.48 0.21 20.18
CA ILE A 223 -5.92 1.56 20.00
C ILE A 223 -6.42 2.22 18.72
N THR A 224 -7.18 3.31 18.86
CA THR A 224 -7.74 4.05 17.71
C THR A 224 -6.91 5.28 17.32
N ASP A 225 -6.40 6.04 18.29
CA ASP A 225 -5.96 7.44 18.08
C ASP A 225 -4.44 7.66 18.07
N VAL A 226 -3.66 6.59 17.92
CA VAL A 226 -2.19 6.62 17.94
C VAL A 226 -1.63 6.49 16.54
N GLY A 227 -0.64 7.32 16.21
CA GLY A 227 0.07 7.28 14.93
C GLY A 227 0.75 5.94 14.70
N MET A 228 0.58 5.37 13.50
CA MET A 228 1.18 4.07 13.17
C MET A 228 2.71 4.10 13.30
N GLY A 229 3.35 5.20 12.87
CA GLY A 229 4.79 5.38 12.99
C GLY A 229 5.30 5.29 14.43
N ASP A 230 4.63 5.99 15.36
CA ASP A 230 4.97 5.98 16.79
C ASP A 230 4.63 4.65 17.46
N LEU A 231 3.57 3.99 17.03
CA LEU A 231 3.19 2.67 17.54
C LEU A 231 4.24 1.62 17.14
N LEU A 232 4.66 1.66 15.87
CA LEU A 232 5.67 0.75 15.33
C LEU A 232 7.05 0.89 15.97
N THR A 233 7.37 1.98 16.69
CA THR A 233 8.65 2.05 17.44
C THR A 233 8.57 1.30 18.77
N GLN A 234 7.38 1.19 19.36
CA GLN A 234 7.16 0.68 20.73
C GLN A 234 6.77 -0.80 20.79
N VAL A 235 6.28 -1.38 19.70
CA VAL A 235 5.92 -2.80 19.61
C VAL A 235 7.13 -3.65 19.18
N ASP A 236 7.09 -4.95 19.44
CA ASP A 236 8.19 -5.86 19.11
C ASP A 236 7.90 -6.64 17.83
N GLU A 237 6.63 -7.04 17.66
CA GLU A 237 6.16 -7.86 16.57
C GLU A 237 4.91 -7.25 15.92
N VAL A 238 4.73 -7.52 14.62
CA VAL A 238 3.51 -7.16 13.90
C VAL A 238 2.96 -8.39 13.19
N HIS A 239 1.71 -8.73 13.48
CA HIS A 239 1.02 -9.89 12.89
C HIS A 239 -0.06 -9.38 11.95
N VAL A 240 0.02 -9.78 10.67
CA VAL A 240 -0.80 -9.22 9.59
C VAL A 240 -1.42 -10.31 8.73
N LEU A 241 -2.56 -10.00 8.09
CA LEU A 241 -3.00 -10.72 6.90
C LEU A 241 -2.15 -10.25 5.71
N THR A 242 -2.50 -9.10 5.13
CA THR A 242 -1.83 -8.57 3.93
C THR A 242 -1.51 -7.07 4.01
N SER A 243 -1.71 -6.45 5.18
CA SER A 243 -1.59 -5.01 5.38
C SER A 243 -0.21 -4.48 4.98
N LEU A 244 -0.15 -3.29 4.36
CA LEU A 244 1.14 -2.61 4.12
C LEU A 244 1.90 -2.34 5.43
N THR A 245 1.21 -2.27 6.57
CA THR A 245 1.85 -2.08 7.89
C THR A 245 2.91 -3.14 8.19
N GLY A 246 2.78 -4.37 7.69
CA GLY A 246 3.84 -5.37 7.83
C GLY A 246 5.12 -4.97 7.10
N PHE A 247 5.03 -4.38 5.91
CA PHE A 247 6.20 -3.82 5.22
C PHE A 247 6.79 -2.63 5.99
N GLU A 248 5.95 -1.74 6.53
CA GLU A 248 6.41 -0.60 7.33
C GLU A 248 7.13 -1.01 8.61
N ALA A 249 6.72 -2.13 9.21
CA ALA A 249 7.39 -2.81 10.31
C ALA A 249 8.75 -3.38 9.88
N LEU A 250 8.83 -4.05 8.72
CA LEU A 250 10.10 -4.52 8.17
C LEU A 250 11.09 -3.37 7.95
N LEU A 251 10.65 -2.22 7.41
CA LEU A 251 11.54 -1.05 7.25
C LEU A 251 12.18 -0.62 8.58
N ARG A 252 11.44 -0.76 9.69
CA ARG A 252 11.84 -0.47 11.07
C ARG A 252 12.50 -1.66 11.77
N GLN A 253 12.78 -2.75 11.06
CA GLN A 253 13.40 -3.97 11.58
C GLN A 253 12.60 -4.63 12.72
N LYS A 254 11.27 -4.53 12.66
CA LYS A 254 10.38 -5.29 13.53
C LYS A 254 10.16 -6.69 12.96
N SER A 255 9.94 -7.64 13.85
CA SER A 255 9.57 -9.01 13.49
C SER A 255 8.14 -9.00 12.92
N VAL A 256 7.91 -9.71 11.82
CA VAL A 256 6.61 -9.71 11.14
C VAL A 256 6.16 -11.13 10.86
N THR A 257 4.94 -11.45 11.29
CA THR A 257 4.25 -12.71 11.00
C THR A 257 3.14 -12.47 9.99
N CYS A 258 3.17 -13.18 8.86
CA CYS A 258 2.19 -13.08 7.79
C CYS A 258 1.25 -14.28 7.82
N TYR A 259 -0.04 -14.02 8.04
CA TYR A 259 -1.12 -14.99 7.92
C TYR A 259 -1.67 -15.06 6.49
N GLY A 260 -1.53 -13.97 5.73
CA GLY A 260 -1.72 -13.93 4.28
C GLY A 260 -0.40 -14.01 3.51
N GLN A 261 -0.45 -13.66 2.23
CA GLN A 261 0.66 -13.66 1.27
C GLN A 261 0.91 -12.26 0.68
N PRO A 262 1.09 -11.20 1.48
CA PRO A 262 1.38 -9.86 0.96
C PRO A 262 2.66 -9.86 0.14
N PHE A 263 2.88 -8.83 -0.68
CA PHE A 263 4.01 -8.77 -1.63
C PHE A 263 5.39 -8.99 -1.00
N TYR A 264 5.55 -8.67 0.29
CA TYR A 264 6.80 -8.76 1.06
C TYR A 264 6.98 -10.08 1.83
N SER A 265 6.00 -10.98 1.81
CA SER A 265 6.12 -12.35 2.37
C SER A 265 6.77 -13.31 1.38
N GLY A 266 7.32 -14.43 1.87
CA GLY A 266 7.92 -15.48 1.04
C GLY A 266 9.36 -15.20 0.60
N TRP A 267 9.98 -14.13 1.09
CA TRP A 267 11.36 -13.75 0.74
C TRP A 267 12.36 -13.99 1.88
N GLY A 268 11.95 -14.71 2.94
CA GLY A 268 12.79 -14.99 4.12
C GLY A 268 12.92 -13.82 5.11
N LEU A 269 12.12 -12.76 4.95
CA LEU A 269 12.11 -11.58 5.83
C LEU A 269 10.99 -11.61 6.88
N THR A 270 10.06 -12.55 6.75
CA THR A 270 8.85 -12.67 7.57
C THR A 270 8.68 -14.12 8.03
N HIS A 271 7.95 -14.31 9.13
CA HIS A 271 7.45 -15.62 9.51
C HIS A 271 6.12 -15.87 8.79
N ASP A 272 6.14 -16.71 7.76
CA ASP A 272 4.99 -16.92 6.88
C ASP A 272 4.21 -18.18 7.30
N LEU A 273 2.98 -17.99 7.76
CA LEU A 273 2.05 -19.10 8.04
C LEU A 273 1.37 -19.62 6.78
N THR A 274 1.31 -18.78 5.76
CA THR A 274 0.84 -19.14 4.42
C THR A 274 1.97 -18.92 3.43
N THR A 275 2.53 -19.99 2.87
CA THR A 275 3.67 -19.92 1.95
C THR A 275 3.23 -19.71 0.50
N ASN A 276 4.02 -18.96 -0.28
CA ASN A 276 3.84 -18.83 -1.73
C ASN A 276 5.02 -19.52 -2.43
N THR A 277 4.76 -20.68 -3.05
CA THR A 277 5.80 -21.54 -3.64
C THR A 277 6.53 -20.91 -4.83
N ARG A 278 5.98 -19.85 -5.46
CA ARG A 278 6.65 -19.13 -6.56
C ARG A 278 7.76 -18.21 -6.07
N ARG A 279 7.75 -17.82 -4.79
CA ARG A 279 8.76 -16.95 -4.17
C ARG A 279 9.88 -17.83 -3.62
N SER A 280 10.77 -18.24 -4.52
CA SER A 280 11.82 -19.23 -4.24
C SER A 280 13.19 -18.61 -3.91
N ARG A 281 13.25 -17.31 -3.65
CA ARG A 281 14.50 -16.56 -3.40
C ARG A 281 14.43 -15.91 -2.01
N CYS A 282 15.53 -15.96 -1.26
CA CYS A 282 15.68 -15.13 -0.08
C CYS A 282 16.23 -13.75 -0.46
N LEU A 283 15.65 -12.69 0.10
CA LEU A 283 16.09 -11.31 -0.07
C LEU A 283 16.56 -10.72 1.25
N THR A 284 17.54 -9.84 1.20
CA THR A 284 17.80 -8.91 2.30
C THR A 284 16.75 -7.79 2.29
N LEU A 285 16.55 -7.11 3.43
CA LEU A 285 15.62 -6.00 3.51
C LEU A 285 15.94 -4.89 2.49
N ASN A 286 17.23 -4.57 2.29
CA ASN A 286 17.64 -3.55 1.32
C ASN A 286 17.38 -3.98 -0.13
N GLN A 287 17.46 -5.29 -0.44
CA GLN A 287 17.07 -5.81 -1.76
C GLN A 287 15.57 -5.66 -2.01
N LEU A 288 14.74 -6.00 -1.01
CA LEU A 288 13.29 -5.79 -1.10
C LEU A 288 12.96 -4.30 -1.24
N VAL A 289 13.63 -3.40 -0.49
CA VAL A 289 13.46 -1.95 -0.63
C VAL A 289 13.86 -1.46 -2.03
N ALA A 290 14.98 -1.93 -2.56
CA ALA A 290 15.43 -1.57 -3.91
C ALA A 290 14.40 -1.95 -4.97
N VAL A 291 13.76 -3.10 -4.84
CA VAL A 291 12.69 -3.51 -5.76
C VAL A 291 11.41 -2.73 -5.51
N ALA A 292 10.87 -2.82 -4.30
CA ALA A 292 9.54 -2.31 -3.96
C ALA A 292 9.47 -0.78 -3.97
N LEU A 293 10.53 -0.07 -3.60
CA LEU A 293 10.51 1.40 -3.49
C LEU A 293 11.27 2.11 -4.60
N ILE A 294 12.18 1.45 -5.33
CA ILE A 294 13.00 2.12 -6.37
C ILE A 294 12.67 1.64 -7.78
N LYS A 295 12.59 0.33 -8.00
CA LYS A 295 12.43 -0.22 -9.37
C LYS A 295 10.98 -0.36 -9.82
N TYR A 296 10.08 -0.73 -8.91
CA TYR A 296 8.70 -1.05 -9.23
C TYR A 296 7.78 0.17 -9.38
N PRO A 297 7.77 1.15 -8.44
CA PRO A 297 6.84 2.27 -8.52
C PRO A 297 7.34 3.39 -9.43
N LEU A 298 6.38 4.13 -9.98
CA LEU A 298 6.54 5.46 -10.54
C LEU A 298 6.32 6.49 -9.42
N TYR A 299 7.10 7.58 -9.45
CA TYR A 299 6.88 8.71 -8.55
C TYR A 299 6.51 9.95 -9.34
N LEU A 300 5.43 10.60 -8.93
CA LEU A 300 4.84 11.74 -9.62
C LEU A 300 5.13 13.02 -8.83
N SER A 301 5.72 14.03 -9.47
CA SER A 301 5.92 15.32 -8.83
C SER A 301 4.58 16.00 -8.48
N ARG A 302 4.58 16.73 -7.38
CA ARG A 302 3.51 17.66 -7.00
C ARG A 302 3.60 18.95 -7.78
N GLU A 303 4.81 19.39 -8.05
CA GLU A 303 5.13 20.70 -8.62
C GLU A 303 5.20 20.63 -10.16
N GLY A 304 5.49 19.44 -10.71
CA GLY A 304 5.62 19.21 -12.15
C GLY A 304 4.66 18.18 -12.75
N LYS A 305 4.81 18.00 -14.07
CA LYS A 305 4.19 16.89 -14.84
C LYS A 305 5.18 15.76 -15.14
N HIS A 306 6.37 15.80 -14.56
CA HIS A 306 7.43 14.82 -14.80
C HIS A 306 7.47 13.75 -13.70
N LEU A 307 8.02 12.60 -14.05
CA LEU A 307 8.36 11.55 -13.10
C LEU A 307 9.60 11.95 -12.31
N ILE A 308 9.60 11.64 -11.02
CA ILE A 308 10.70 11.92 -10.10
C ILE A 308 11.23 10.62 -9.49
N THR A 309 12.33 10.73 -8.75
CA THR A 309 12.86 9.63 -7.95
C THR A 309 12.11 9.48 -6.62
N PRO A 310 12.16 8.30 -5.97
CA PRO A 310 11.62 8.13 -4.61
C PRO A 310 12.20 9.12 -3.60
N GLU A 311 13.50 9.45 -3.73
CA GLU A 311 14.18 10.40 -2.86
C GLU A 311 13.60 11.81 -3.00
N GLN A 312 13.40 12.27 -4.25
CA GLN A 312 12.75 13.55 -4.53
C GLN A 312 11.29 13.55 -4.06
N ALA A 313 10.56 12.46 -4.26
CA ALA A 313 9.17 12.36 -3.79
C ALA A 313 9.10 12.49 -2.27
N LEU A 314 10.03 11.86 -1.56
CA LEU A 314 10.16 11.98 -0.12
C LEU A 314 10.50 13.42 0.31
N ASP A 315 11.40 14.11 -0.40
CA ASP A 315 11.71 15.52 -0.14
C ASP A 315 10.50 16.44 -0.36
N GLU A 316 9.76 16.25 -1.45
CA GLU A 316 8.50 16.97 -1.72
C GLU A 316 7.42 16.69 -0.64
N MET A 317 7.35 15.47 -0.10
CA MET A 317 6.45 15.16 1.02
C MET A 317 6.82 15.92 2.28
N LEU A 318 8.11 15.94 2.61
CA LEU A 318 8.60 16.56 3.84
C LEU A 318 8.51 18.09 3.79
N SER A 319 8.81 18.69 2.64
CA SER A 319 8.59 20.13 2.43
C SER A 319 7.10 20.48 2.59
N TRP A 320 6.22 19.63 2.07
CA TRP A 320 4.79 19.85 2.17
C TRP A 320 4.21 19.61 3.56
N GLN A 321 4.74 18.67 4.35
CA GLN A 321 4.37 18.52 5.77
C GLN A 321 4.58 19.82 6.54
N ARG A 322 5.73 20.47 6.30
CA ARG A 322 6.10 21.71 7.00
C ARG A 322 5.15 22.84 6.65
N THR A 323 4.70 22.93 5.40
CA THR A 323 3.76 23.96 4.97
C THR A 323 2.33 23.70 5.43
N VAL A 324 1.84 22.46 5.44
CA VAL A 324 0.48 22.12 5.91
C VAL A 324 0.31 22.28 7.42
N LYS A 325 1.37 22.06 8.22
CA LYS A 325 1.33 22.36 9.67
C LYS A 325 1.17 23.86 9.95
N VAL A 326 1.44 24.73 8.98
CA VAL A 326 1.22 26.17 9.04
C VAL A 326 -0.16 26.49 8.42
N GLY A 327 -1.22 26.22 9.17
CA GLY A 327 -2.60 26.61 8.84
C GLY A 327 -3.37 25.60 7.98
N THR A 328 -4.31 24.88 8.59
CA THR A 328 -5.29 24.06 7.85
C THR A 328 -6.43 24.96 7.36
N PRO A 329 -6.67 25.08 6.03
CA PRO A 329 -7.77 25.91 5.54
C PRO A 329 -9.14 25.29 5.87
N TRP A 330 -10.09 26.11 6.32
CA TRP A 330 -11.47 25.74 6.68
C TRP A 330 -12.23 24.96 5.57
N TRP A 331 -11.92 25.20 4.29
CA TRP A 331 -12.53 24.48 3.17
C TRP A 331 -12.19 22.98 3.15
N ARG A 332 -11.07 22.55 3.77
CA ARG A 332 -10.72 21.12 3.88
C ARG A 332 -11.63 20.37 4.85
N GLU A 333 -12.08 21.01 5.91
CA GLU A 333 -13.09 20.44 6.82
C GLU A 333 -14.44 20.30 6.11
N MET A 334 -14.80 21.27 5.26
CA MET A 334 -15.99 21.16 4.42
C MET A 334 -15.87 20.03 3.38
N CYS A 335 -14.72 19.88 2.71
CA CYS A 335 -14.50 18.75 1.80
C CYS A 335 -14.62 17.39 2.51
N ARG A 336 -14.12 17.24 3.75
CA ARG A 336 -14.35 16.03 4.57
C ARG A 336 -15.83 15.78 4.80
N PHE A 337 -16.61 16.82 5.07
CA PHE A 337 -18.07 16.73 5.22
C PHE A 337 -18.77 16.27 3.93
N PHE A 338 -18.36 16.79 2.77
CA PHE A 338 -18.93 16.40 1.48
C PHE A 338 -18.49 15.00 1.02
N ILE A 339 -17.23 14.59 1.24
CA ILE A 339 -16.75 13.23 0.93
C ILE A 339 -17.46 12.20 1.83
N ARG A 340 -17.69 12.50 3.11
CA ARG A 340 -18.52 11.65 4.00
C ARG A 340 -19.94 11.43 3.45
N ARG A 341 -20.47 12.38 2.68
CA ARG A 341 -21.79 12.30 2.04
C ARG A 341 -21.80 11.61 0.67
N ILE A 342 -20.68 11.63 -0.05
CA ILE A 342 -20.57 11.10 -1.43
C ILE A 342 -19.92 9.71 -1.46
N ALA A 343 -18.92 9.44 -0.61
CA ALA A 343 -18.24 8.15 -0.52
C ALA A 343 -19.05 7.09 0.27
N GLY A 344 -20.19 7.49 0.83
CA GLY A 344 -21.15 6.60 1.47
C GLY A 344 -22.21 6.04 0.53
N VAL A 345 -21.88 5.67 -0.73
CA VAL A 345 -22.68 4.74 -1.57
C VAL A 345 -21.78 4.10 -2.63
N LYS A 346 -21.18 2.95 -2.31
CA LYS A 346 -21.16 1.67 -3.05
C LYS A 346 -20.08 0.73 -2.51
#